data_AF-A0A3M1BPI4-F1
#
_entry.id   AF-A0A3M1BPI4-F1
#
_cell.length_a   1.000
_cell.length_b   1.000
_cell.length_c   1.000
_cell.angle_alpha   90.00
_cell.angle_beta   90.00
_cell.angle_gamma   90.00
#
_symmetry.space_group_name_H-M   'P 1'
#
loop_
_entity.id
_entity.type
_entity.pdbx_description
1 polymer ?
#
loop_
_entity_poly.entity_id
_entity_poly.type
_entity_poly.pdbx_seq_one_letter_code
_entity_poly.pdbx_strand_id
1 'polypeptide(L)'
;MLSSIQRFLPFVFLSFLLFTACEEPLEFDLNDEERLVIYSNFSNQQTLEVFVSKTRSVLNTEPTTFLEDATVMVFVDNELVEILQAIPASETGDKPPFYKTL
;
A
#
# COMPACT_ATOMS: atom_id res chain seq x y z
N MET A 1 61.19 -13.25 3.44
CA MET A 1 60.48 -11.97 3.20
C MET A 1 59.08 -12.13 2.57
N LEU A 2 58.80 -13.17 1.76
CA LEU A 2 57.46 -13.38 1.16
C LEU A 2 56.31 -13.65 2.15
N SER A 3 56.58 -14.29 3.31
CA SER A 3 55.56 -14.68 4.31
C SER A 3 54.83 -13.49 4.97
N SER A 4 55.53 -12.38 5.20
CA SER A 4 54.93 -11.21 5.85
C SER A 4 53.97 -10.45 4.93
N ILE A 5 54.24 -10.40 3.62
CA ILE A 5 53.41 -9.71 2.62
C ILE A 5 52.07 -10.40 2.41
N GLN A 6 52.05 -11.74 2.41
CA GLN A 6 50.82 -12.52 2.24
C GLN A 6 49.83 -12.32 3.40
N ARG A 7 50.30 -11.93 4.59
CA ARG A 7 49.44 -11.65 5.76
C ARG A 7 48.66 -10.33 5.63
N PHE A 8 49.16 -9.37 4.85
CA PHE A 8 48.51 -8.06 4.65
C PHE A 8 47.60 -8.02 3.41
N LEU A 9 47.76 -8.96 2.48
CA LEU A 9 46.90 -9.10 1.29
C LEU A 9 45.38 -9.09 1.59
N PRO A 10 44.85 -9.81 2.60
CA PRO A 10 43.41 -9.78 2.87
C PRO A 10 42.93 -8.42 3.38
N PHE A 11 43.77 -7.68 4.12
CA PHE A 11 43.44 -6.32 4.58
C PHE A 11 43.43 -5.32 3.42
N VAL A 12 44.36 -5.46 2.48
CA VAL A 12 44.39 -4.64 1.26
C VAL A 12 43.18 -4.94 0.39
N PHE A 13 42.82 -6.21 0.22
CA PHE A 13 41.62 -6.63 -0.52
C PHE A 13 40.33 -6.12 0.13
N LEU A 14 40.21 -6.23 1.45
CA LEU A 14 39.06 -5.71 2.20
C LEU A 14 38.96 -4.18 2.09
N SER A 15 40.07 -3.46 2.19
CA SER A 15 40.10 -2.01 2.02
C SER A 15 39.67 -1.62 0.60
N PHE A 16 40.07 -2.37 -0.42
CA PHE A 16 39.69 -2.11 -1.81
C PHE A 16 38.18 -2.29 -2.02
N LEU A 17 37.57 -3.31 -1.41
CA LEU A 17 36.13 -3.54 -1.47
C LEU A 17 35.31 -2.37 -0.91
N LEU A 18 35.80 -1.72 0.16
CA LEU A 18 35.13 -0.55 0.75
C LEU A 18 35.15 0.68 -0.16
N PHE A 19 36.17 0.84 -1.00
CA PHE A 19 36.25 1.93 -1.97
C PHE A 19 35.47 1.67 -3.27
N THR A 20 35.05 0.42 -3.50
CA THR A 20 34.19 0.05 -4.65
C THR A 20 32.69 0.05 -4.31
N ALA A 21 32.31 0.33 -3.06
CA ALA A 21 30.92 0.49 -2.69
C ALA A 21 30.39 1.83 -3.22
N CYS A 22 29.87 1.84 -4.44
CA CYS A 22 29.08 2.94 -4.96
C CYS A 22 27.67 2.86 -4.38
N GLU A 23 27.44 3.55 -3.26
CA GLU A 23 26.08 3.85 -2.82
C GLU A 23 25.49 4.88 -3.79
N GLU A 24 24.43 4.50 -4.52
CA GLU A 24 23.67 5.40 -5.37
C GLU A 24 22.45 5.89 -4.59
N PRO A 25 22.20 7.21 -4.51
CA PRO A 25 20.98 7.71 -3.91
C PRO A 25 19.80 7.27 -4.77
N LEU A 26 18.86 6.53 -4.19
CA LEU A 26 17.62 6.20 -4.87
C LEU A 26 16.68 7.40 -4.80
N GLU A 27 16.41 8.02 -5.95
CA GLU A 27 15.37 9.04 -6.04
C GLU A 27 14.00 8.36 -6.15
N PHE A 28 13.16 8.57 -5.15
CA PHE A 28 11.75 8.18 -5.19
C PHE A 28 10.91 9.39 -5.59
N ASP A 29 10.11 9.25 -6.64
CA ASP A 29 9.02 10.19 -6.90
C ASP A 29 7.88 9.88 -5.91
N LEU A 30 7.76 10.74 -4.90
CA LEU A 30 6.71 10.66 -3.88
C LEU A 30 5.52 11.60 -4.20
N ASN A 31 5.33 11.95 -5.47
CA ASN A 31 4.19 12.74 -5.89
C ASN A 31 2.90 11.90 -5.77
N ASP A 32 2.21 12.06 -4.65
CA ASP A 32 0.97 11.36 -4.33
C ASP A 32 -0.23 12.10 -4.92
N GLU A 33 -0.56 11.80 -6.18
CA GLU A 33 -1.86 12.20 -6.71
C GLU A 33 -2.99 11.48 -5.96
N GLU A 34 -4.01 12.23 -5.53
CA GLU A 34 -5.20 11.66 -4.92
C GLU A 34 -5.92 10.77 -5.94
N ARG A 35 -6.08 9.48 -5.61
CA ARG A 35 -6.81 8.50 -6.41
C ARG A 35 -7.85 7.81 -5.52
N LEU A 36 -8.90 7.32 -6.17
CA LEU A 36 -9.90 6.49 -5.53
C LEU A 36 -9.32 5.10 -5.29
N VAL A 37 -9.45 4.59 -4.08
CA VAL A 37 -9.09 3.22 -3.70
C VAL A 37 -10.38 2.49 -3.35
N ILE A 38 -10.59 1.36 -4.02
CA ILE A 38 -11.71 0.46 -3.77
C ILE A 38 -11.13 -0.86 -3.34
N TYR A 39 -11.55 -1.36 -2.19
CA TYR A 39 -11.18 -2.70 -1.75
C TYR A 39 -12.37 -3.42 -1.14
N SER A 40 -12.35 -4.74 -1.25
CA SER A 40 -13.42 -5.61 -0.79
C SER A 40 -12.84 -6.94 -0.36
N ASN A 41 -13.47 -7.56 0.63
CA ASN A 41 -13.26 -8.97 0.94
C ASN A 41 -14.58 -9.69 0.66
N PHE A 42 -14.55 -10.66 -0.24
CA PHE A 42 -15.74 -11.39 -0.66
C PHE A 42 -15.48 -12.90 -0.67
N SER A 43 -16.51 -13.65 -0.30
CA SER A 43 -16.53 -15.10 -0.42
C SER A 43 -17.97 -15.57 -0.63
N ASN A 44 -18.15 -16.80 -1.10
CA ASN A 44 -19.50 -17.37 -1.32
C ASN A 44 -20.34 -17.50 -0.04
N GLN A 45 -19.76 -17.28 1.14
CA GLN A 45 -20.39 -17.41 2.45
C GLN A 45 -20.56 -16.07 3.18
N GLN A 46 -20.13 -14.96 2.57
CA GLN A 46 -20.15 -13.63 3.20
C GLN A 46 -20.85 -12.63 2.29
N THR A 47 -21.59 -11.71 2.90
CA THR A 47 -22.14 -10.55 2.19
C THR A 47 -21.00 -9.73 1.61
N LEU A 48 -21.16 -9.25 0.38
CA LEU A 48 -20.19 -8.35 -0.24
C LEU A 48 -20.10 -7.05 0.57
N GLU A 49 -18.93 -6.78 1.15
CA GLU A 49 -18.60 -5.51 1.77
C GLU A 49 -17.53 -4.80 0.93
N VAL A 50 -17.79 -3.55 0.56
CA VAL A 50 -16.89 -2.71 -0.25
C VAL A 50 -16.54 -1.46 0.52
N PHE A 51 -15.25 -1.15 0.60
CA PHE A 51 -14.74 0.06 1.21
C PHE A 51 -14.19 0.97 0.12
N VAL A 52 -14.48 2.25 0.26
CA VAL A 52 -14.04 3.29 -0.67
C VAL A 52 -13.25 4.32 0.12
N SER A 53 -12.01 4.58 -0.30
CA SER A 53 -11.13 5.54 0.36
C SER A 53 -10.33 6.35 -0.65
N LYS A 54 -9.62 7.36 -0.15
CA LYS A 54 -8.57 8.04 -0.91
C LYS A 54 -7.23 7.32 -0.76
N THR A 55 -6.37 7.45 -1.76
CA THR A 55 -4.95 7.12 -1.58
C THR A 55 -4.35 7.95 -0.45
N ARG A 56 -3.41 7.36 0.27
CA ARG A 56 -2.68 8.02 1.34
C ARG A 56 -1.20 8.00 1.03
N SER A 57 -0.56 9.14 1.14
CA SER A 57 0.89 9.26 1.10
C SER A 57 1.54 8.38 2.16
N VAL A 58 2.64 7.73 1.81
CA VAL A 58 3.49 7.00 2.78
C VAL A 58 4.14 7.94 3.80
N LEU A 59 4.23 9.24 3.49
CA LEU A 59 4.75 10.27 4.39
C LEU A 59 3.67 10.82 5.34
N ASN A 60 2.39 10.52 5.10
CA ASN A 60 1.28 11.04 5.89
C ASN A 60 0.92 10.08 7.04
N THR A 61 0.93 10.62 8.26
CA THR A 61 0.60 9.89 9.50
C THR A 61 -0.89 9.89 9.83
N GLU A 62 -1.70 10.68 9.12
CA GLU A 62 -3.14 10.75 9.36
C GLU A 62 -3.84 9.42 9.03
N PRO A 63 -4.98 9.13 9.69
CA PRO A 63 -5.82 7.99 9.36
C PRO A 63 -6.29 8.03 7.90
N THR A 64 -6.58 6.85 7.33
CA THR A 64 -7.19 6.74 6.00
C THR A 64 -8.53 7.46 5.97
N THR A 65 -8.72 8.32 4.98
CA THR A 65 -10.02 8.97 4.73
C THR A 65 -10.91 8.06 3.90
N PHE A 66 -11.98 7.58 4.52
CA PHE A 66 -13.04 6.83 3.85
C PHE A 66 -14.11 7.76 3.28
N LEU A 67 -14.74 7.36 2.18
CA LEU A 67 -15.76 8.13 1.48
C LEU A 67 -17.14 7.51 1.72
N GLU A 68 -18.11 8.35 2.05
CA GLU A 68 -19.51 7.96 2.31
C GLU A 68 -20.48 8.46 1.21
N ASP A 69 -20.00 9.32 0.32
CA ASP A 69 -20.76 10.00 -0.73
C ASP A 69 -20.57 9.37 -2.14
N ALA A 70 -20.10 8.12 -2.20
CA ALA A 70 -19.96 7.38 -3.45
C ALA A 70 -21.23 6.59 -3.82
N THR A 71 -21.45 6.42 -5.13
CA THR A 71 -22.39 5.42 -5.67
C THR A 71 -21.61 4.18 -6.08
N VAL A 72 -21.86 3.05 -5.41
CA VAL A 72 -21.14 1.79 -5.67
C VAL A 72 -22.07 0.82 -6.41
N MET A 73 -21.64 0.40 -7.61
CA MET A 73 -22.41 -0.46 -8.51
C MET A 73 -21.64 -1.75 -8.81
N VAL A 74 -22.34 -2.89 -8.75
CA VAL A 74 -21.79 -4.22 -9.03
C VAL A 74 -22.27 -4.67 -10.41
N PHE A 75 -21.33 -5.10 -11.24
CA PHE A 75 -21.60 -5.60 -12.59
C PHE A 75 -21.14 -7.05 -12.74
N VAL A 76 -21.92 -7.85 -13.47
CA VAL A 76 -21.55 -9.20 -13.92
C VAL A 76 -21.79 -9.24 -15.43
N ASP A 77 -20.78 -9.64 -16.20
CA ASP A 77 -20.86 -9.70 -17.67
C ASP A 77 -21.40 -8.41 -18.31
N ASN A 78 -20.94 -7.25 -17.79
CA ASN A 78 -21.36 -5.90 -18.17
C ASN A 78 -22.83 -5.52 -17.85
N GLU A 79 -23.58 -6.39 -17.18
CA GLU A 79 -24.93 -6.09 -16.69
C GLU A 79 -24.89 -5.59 -15.25
N LEU A 80 -25.66 -4.55 -14.95
CA LEU A 80 -25.80 -4.04 -13.59
C LEU A 80 -26.58 -5.06 -12.76
N VAL A 81 -25.95 -5.58 -11.70
CA VAL A 81 -26.54 -6.55 -10.78
C VAL A 81 -27.14 -5.85 -9.57
N GLU A 82 -26.40 -4.92 -8.96
CA GLU A 82 -26.82 -4.27 -7.73
C GLU A 82 -26.17 -2.90 -7.56
N ILE A 83 -26.87 -1.99 -6.86
CA ILE A 83 -26.31 -0.77 -6.29
C ILE A 83 -26.23 -0.96 -4.78
N LEU A 84 -25.02 -0.88 -4.22
CA LEU A 84 -24.79 -1.17 -2.80
C LEU A 84 -25.27 -0.03 -1.90
N GLN A 85 -25.71 -0.38 -0.69
CA GLN A 85 -26.14 0.59 0.30
C GLN A 85 -24.97 1.03 1.19
N ALA A 86 -24.84 2.34 1.39
CA ALA A 86 -23.87 2.93 2.32
C ALA A 86 -24.26 2.63 3.78
N ILE A 87 -23.30 2.16 4.55
CA ILE A 87 -23.35 1.95 5.99
C ILE A 87 -22.37 2.94 6.62
N PRO A 88 -22.85 3.88 7.46
CA PRO A 88 -22.01 4.90 8.06
C PRO A 88 -20.99 4.28 9.01
N ALA A 89 -19.96 5.06 9.34
CA ALA A 89 -18.99 4.68 10.35
C ALA A 89 -19.67 4.38 11.70
N SER A 90 -19.07 3.48 12.49
CA SER A 90 -19.51 3.25 13.88
C SER A 90 -19.36 4.53 14.70
N GLU A 91 -20.31 4.81 15.60
CA GLU A 91 -20.20 5.93 16.55
C GLU A 91 -18.95 5.85 17.45
N THR A 92 -18.44 4.64 17.67
CA THR A 92 -17.20 4.38 18.43
C THR A 92 -15.93 4.60 17.61
N GLY A 93 -16.04 4.72 16.28
CA GLY A 93 -14.91 4.84 15.36
C GLY A 93 -14.17 3.53 15.05
N ASP A 94 -14.59 2.40 15.63
CA ASP A 94 -13.89 1.11 15.46
C ASP A 94 -14.12 0.46 14.09
N LYS A 95 -15.19 0.84 13.38
CA LYS A 95 -15.51 0.34 12.05
C LYS A 95 -15.64 1.51 11.08
N PRO A 96 -14.83 1.56 10.00
CA PRO A 96 -14.99 2.57 8.96
C PRO A 96 -16.30 2.37 8.19
N PRO A 97 -16.79 3.40 7.48
CA PRO A 97 -17.97 3.25 6.65
C PRO A 97 -17.68 2.29 5.49
N PHE A 98 -18.74 1.63 5.01
CA PHE A 98 -18.64 0.64 3.94
C PHE A 98 -19.96 0.53 3.19
N TYR A 99 -19.91 -0.11 2.03
CA TYR A 99 -21.05 -0.37 1.18
C TYR A 99 -21.33 -1.86 1.15
N LYS A 100 -22.60 -2.26 1.25
CA LYS A 100 -22.97 -3.69 1.25
C LYS A 100 -24.24 -3.98 0.45
N THR A 101 -24.41 -5.26 0.11
CA THR A 101 -25.66 -5.82 -0.42
C THR A 101 -26.78 -5.72 0.62
N LEU A 102 -28.01 -5.48 0.13
CA LEU A 102 -29.23 -5.42 0.95
C LEU A 102 -29.70 -6.79 1.46
#